data_AF-D0WFS5-F1
#
_entry.id   AF-D0WFS5-F1
#
_cell.length_a   1.000
_cell.length_b   1.000
_cell.length_c   1.000
_cell.angle_alpha   90.00
_cell.angle_beta   90.00
_cell.angle_gamma   90.00
#
_symmetry.space_group_name_H-M   'P 1'
#
loop_
_entity.id
_entity.type
_entity.pdbx_description
1 polymer ?
#
loop_
_entity_poly.entity_id
_entity_poly.type
_entity_poly.pdbx_seq_one_letter_code
_entity_poly.pdbx_strand_id
1 'polypeptide(L)'
;MPDFISKLNQSASQLARQAAALKTQAGDLAGAAFEAASRTESERGGEPGTDARYAYETPLPDIPVEASTASTIPQPIDGVATGAAPDARACTNSHGENIAFIVDSCCDVVPAYKEKYPVFVVPMLINYREESFLDRETISPAEVFARFDEEIPKTSTPTPAYVHRAFERVEAAGFTHVICVTISSGLSSTHAIFETVSLNFPHLTCEIIDTLNIGVGSGMTAMRAMELFEQDVAFADIARRARRVAAQTRIFILPDTLEYLYKGGRIGKAVYSLGSALNLRPLITCTPNDGTYAVIGKARGRKKSIAKLVELAQKGVDAPRRYRVAMAEGIAREELDALLARAQEYFPDATEVIDAGSLSPALVVHTGPGLLGIVVQNLDEQPGL
;
A
#
# COMPACT_ATOMS: atom_id res chain seq x y z
N MET A 1 -22.68 -40.94 -4.89
CA MET A 1 -21.72 -39.83 -4.72
C MET A 1 -21.60 -38.89 -5.93
N PRO A 2 -21.60 -39.36 -7.21
CA PRO A 2 -21.44 -38.47 -8.38
C PRO A 2 -22.54 -37.40 -8.53
N ASP A 3 -23.79 -37.76 -8.25
CA ASP A 3 -24.94 -36.83 -8.36
C ASP A 3 -24.93 -35.69 -7.36
N PHE A 4 -24.28 -35.87 -6.20
CA PHE A 4 -24.20 -34.83 -5.17
C PHE A 4 -23.15 -33.78 -5.52
N ILE A 5 -21.99 -34.22 -6.03
CA ILE A 5 -20.92 -33.33 -6.51
C ILE A 5 -21.38 -32.55 -7.75
N SER A 6 -22.12 -33.19 -8.66
CA SER A 6 -22.70 -32.52 -9.83
C SER A 6 -23.68 -31.40 -9.42
N LYS A 7 -24.54 -31.64 -8.41
CA LYS A 7 -25.49 -30.63 -7.92
C LYS A 7 -24.80 -29.47 -7.19
N LEU A 8 -23.73 -29.74 -6.44
CA LEU A 8 -22.91 -28.70 -5.79
C LEU A 8 -22.22 -27.81 -6.84
N ASN A 9 -21.63 -28.40 -7.88
CA ASN A 9 -20.97 -27.65 -8.94
C ASN A 9 -21.96 -26.80 -9.76
N GLN A 10 -23.16 -27.31 -10.02
CA GLN A 10 -24.22 -26.54 -10.67
C GLN A 10 -24.68 -25.34 -9.82
N SER A 11 -24.84 -25.54 -8.50
CA SER A 11 -25.21 -24.48 -7.56
C SER A 11 -24.13 -23.39 -7.46
N ALA A 12 -22.85 -23.78 -7.33
CA ALA A 12 -21.74 -22.84 -7.34
C ALA A 12 -21.65 -22.03 -8.65
N SER A 13 -21.90 -22.68 -9.79
CA SER A 13 -21.93 -22.05 -11.11
C SER A 13 -23.13 -21.10 -11.30
N GLN A 14 -24.25 -21.33 -10.61
CA GLN A 14 -25.38 -20.40 -10.59
C GLN A 14 -25.11 -19.17 -9.72
N LEU A 15 -24.52 -19.38 -8.53
CA LEU A 15 -24.12 -18.29 -7.63
C LEU A 15 -23.07 -17.38 -8.27
N ALA A 16 -22.07 -17.93 -8.95
CA ALA A 16 -21.07 -17.15 -9.68
C ALA A 16 -21.68 -16.29 -10.79
N ARG A 17 -22.68 -16.82 -11.52
CA ARG A 17 -23.42 -16.07 -12.55
C ARG A 17 -24.28 -14.95 -11.97
N GLN A 18 -24.93 -15.18 -10.82
CA GLN A 18 -25.70 -14.16 -10.12
C GLN A 18 -24.79 -13.04 -9.58
N ALA A 19 -23.63 -13.39 -9.01
CA ALA A 19 -22.65 -12.41 -8.56
C ALA A 19 -22.09 -11.56 -9.70
N ALA A 20 -21.80 -12.17 -10.86
CA ALA A 20 -21.37 -11.46 -12.05
C ALA A 20 -22.44 -10.48 -12.57
N ALA A 21 -23.72 -10.92 -12.61
CA ALA A 21 -24.83 -10.06 -13.04
C ALA A 21 -25.06 -8.86 -12.11
N LEU A 22 -24.95 -9.06 -10.79
CA LEU A 22 -25.03 -7.98 -9.80
C LEU A 22 -23.86 -6.99 -9.94
N LYS A 23 -22.64 -7.48 -10.23
CA LYS A 23 -21.46 -6.63 -10.47
C LYS A 23 -21.63 -5.77 -11.74
N THR A 24 -22.21 -6.33 -12.81
CA THR A 24 -22.57 -5.58 -14.02
C THR A 24 -23.63 -4.54 -13.74
N GLN A 25 -24.71 -4.90 -13.05
CA GLN A 25 -25.80 -3.97 -12.73
C GLN A 25 -25.34 -2.80 -11.82
N ALA A 26 -24.44 -3.06 -10.88
CA ALA A 26 -23.83 -2.01 -10.06
C ALA A 26 -22.92 -1.08 -10.90
N GLY A 27 -22.19 -1.62 -11.87
CA GLY A 27 -21.40 -0.85 -12.83
C GLY A 27 -22.28 0.05 -13.72
N ASP A 28 -23.40 -0.46 -14.21
CA ASP A 28 -24.35 0.30 -15.04
C ASP A 28 -25.01 1.44 -14.25
N LEU A 29 -25.39 1.19 -12.99
CA LEU A 29 -25.95 2.21 -12.10
C LEU A 29 -24.91 3.31 -11.77
N ALA A 30 -23.65 2.94 -11.56
CA ALA A 30 -22.57 3.89 -11.35
C ALA A 30 -22.30 4.73 -12.61
N GLY A 31 -22.36 4.11 -13.80
CA GLY A 31 -22.27 4.78 -15.09
C GLY A 31 -23.41 5.78 -15.32
N ALA A 32 -24.65 5.40 -15.02
CA ALA A 32 -25.82 6.27 -15.14
C ALA A 32 -25.78 7.46 -14.17
N ALA A 33 -25.32 7.23 -12.93
CA ALA A 33 -25.11 8.31 -11.94
C ALA A 33 -24.01 9.29 -12.40
N PHE A 34 -22.96 8.77 -13.04
CA PHE A 34 -21.88 9.60 -13.61
C PHE A 34 -22.37 10.44 -14.81
N GLU A 35 -23.17 9.86 -15.72
CA GLU A 35 -23.78 10.62 -16.82
C GLU A 35 -24.66 11.75 -16.30
N ALA A 36 -25.50 11.48 -15.29
CA ALA A 36 -26.36 12.48 -14.68
C ALA A 36 -25.57 13.64 -14.05
N ALA A 37 -24.46 13.34 -13.37
CA ALA A 37 -23.58 14.35 -12.77
C ALA A 37 -22.78 15.16 -13.81
N SER A 38 -22.42 14.54 -14.94
CA SER A 38 -21.67 15.22 -16.01
C SER A 38 -22.53 16.18 -16.85
N ARG A 39 -23.84 15.94 -16.99
CA ARG A 39 -24.77 16.84 -17.70
C ARG A 39 -25.03 18.15 -16.95
N THR A 40 -24.93 18.15 -15.62
CA THR A 40 -25.06 19.39 -14.82
C THR A 40 -23.86 20.33 -14.91
N GLU A 41 -22.71 19.88 -15.43
CA GLU A 41 -21.49 20.70 -15.53
C GLU A 41 -21.23 21.25 -16.94
N SER A 42 -21.84 20.68 -18.00
CA SER A 42 -21.65 21.14 -19.38
C SER A 42 -22.31 22.50 -19.69
N GLU A 43 -23.06 23.08 -18.75
CA GLU A 43 -23.70 24.40 -18.91
C GLU A 43 -22.82 25.59 -18.48
N ARG A 44 -21.56 25.38 -18.08
CA ARG A 44 -20.62 26.47 -17.77
C ARG A 44 -19.38 26.40 -18.67
N GLY A 45 -19.52 26.99 -19.85
CA GLY A 45 -18.50 27.02 -20.89
C GLY A 45 -17.24 27.81 -20.52
N GLY A 46 -16.10 27.32 -21.00
CA GLY A 46 -14.82 28.02 -21.07
C GLY A 46 -13.86 27.20 -21.94
N GLU A 47 -13.31 27.84 -22.98
CA GLU A 47 -12.49 27.20 -24.03
C GLU A 47 -11.19 26.55 -23.52
N PRO A 48 -10.67 25.51 -24.20
CA PRO A 48 -9.51 24.74 -23.76
C PRO A 48 -8.18 25.42 -24.14
N GLY A 49 -7.40 25.79 -23.13
CA GLY A 49 -5.99 26.20 -23.29
C GLY A 49 -5.06 24.98 -23.41
N THR A 50 -4.28 24.95 -24.48
CA THR A 50 -3.16 24.03 -24.74
C THR A 50 -1.93 24.43 -23.93
N ASP A 51 -1.56 23.65 -22.90
CA ASP A 51 -0.18 23.31 -22.54
C ASP A 51 -0.18 22.47 -21.25
N ALA A 52 0.28 21.22 -21.32
CA ALA A 52 0.53 20.37 -20.16
C ALA A 52 1.98 19.90 -20.19
N ARG A 53 2.89 20.83 -19.87
CA ARG A 53 4.22 20.51 -19.36
C ARG A 53 4.23 21.01 -17.91
N TYR A 54 3.90 20.14 -16.97
CA TYR A 54 4.10 20.42 -15.55
C TYR A 54 5.55 20.07 -15.22
N ALA A 55 6.44 21.05 -15.35
CA ALA A 55 7.74 21.00 -14.72
C ALA A 55 7.53 21.19 -13.21
N TYR A 56 8.10 20.31 -12.39
CA TYR A 56 8.29 20.61 -10.97
C TYR A 56 9.27 21.78 -10.92
N GLU A 57 8.83 22.94 -10.40
CA GLU A 57 9.71 24.12 -10.24
C GLU A 57 10.78 23.90 -9.16
N THR A 58 10.70 22.80 -8.40
CA THR A 58 11.74 22.36 -7.49
C THR A 58 12.72 21.46 -8.25
N PRO A 59 13.99 21.88 -8.44
CA PRO A 59 15.00 21.00 -9.01
C PRO A 59 15.11 19.74 -8.16
N LEU A 60 15.16 18.57 -8.81
CA LEU A 60 15.55 17.34 -8.14
C LEU A 60 16.95 17.58 -7.53
N PRO A 61 17.23 17.12 -6.30
CA PRO A 61 18.58 17.18 -5.77
C PRO A 61 19.53 16.41 -6.71
N ASP A 62 20.73 16.96 -6.95
CA ASP A 62 21.79 16.29 -7.70
C ASP A 62 22.24 15.04 -6.91
N ILE A 63 21.74 13.86 -7.30
CA ILE A 63 22.15 12.58 -6.71
C ILE A 63 23.05 11.86 -7.71
N PRO A 64 24.33 11.60 -7.38
CA PRO A 64 25.22 10.83 -8.24
C PRO A 64 24.69 9.41 -8.40
N VAL A 65 24.39 9.03 -9.65
CA VAL A 65 23.98 7.68 -10.01
C VAL A 65 25.22 6.87 -10.41
N GLU A 66 25.59 5.87 -9.62
CA GLU A 66 26.60 4.88 -10.04
C GLU A 66 25.94 3.82 -10.93
N ALA A 67 26.42 3.70 -12.17
CA ALA A 67 25.94 2.70 -13.11
C ALA A 67 26.53 1.31 -12.78
N SER A 68 25.67 0.33 -12.47
CA SER A 68 26.08 -1.06 -12.28
C SER A 68 25.82 -1.86 -13.55
N THR A 69 26.88 -2.34 -14.18
CA THR A 69 26.81 -3.10 -15.44
C THR A 69 26.74 -4.61 -15.17
N ALA A 70 25.53 -5.14 -14.96
CA ALA A 70 25.16 -6.53 -15.31
C ALA A 70 23.67 -6.79 -15.03
N SER A 71 22.96 -7.33 -16.02
CA SER A 71 21.63 -7.93 -15.89
C SER A 71 21.69 -9.21 -15.03
N THR A 72 21.88 -9.03 -13.72
CA THR A 72 21.88 -10.10 -12.72
C THR A 72 20.79 -9.80 -11.72
N ILE A 73 20.06 -10.83 -11.26
CA ILE A 73 19.19 -10.69 -10.09
C ILE A 73 20.07 -10.16 -8.95
N PRO A 74 19.80 -8.95 -8.42
CA PRO A 74 20.66 -8.34 -7.41
C PRO A 74 20.70 -9.27 -6.20
N GLN A 75 21.88 -9.50 -5.64
CA GLN A 75 21.94 -10.22 -4.37
C GLN A 75 21.45 -9.28 -3.28
N PRO A 76 20.59 -9.73 -2.35
CA PRO A 76 20.25 -8.92 -1.19
C PRO A 76 21.55 -8.54 -0.49
N ILE A 77 21.66 -7.28 -0.11
CA ILE A 77 22.85 -6.80 0.57
C ILE A 77 22.88 -7.42 1.98
N ASP A 78 23.79 -8.37 2.17
CA ASP A 78 24.06 -9.04 3.43
C ASP A 78 24.45 -7.98 4.47
N GLY A 79 23.48 -7.51 5.26
CA GLY A 79 23.68 -6.40 6.18
C GLY A 79 22.56 -5.36 6.18
N VAL A 80 21.63 -5.35 5.22
CA VAL A 80 20.36 -4.57 5.30
C VAL A 80 19.23 -5.44 5.86
N ALA A 81 19.60 -6.27 6.83
CA ALA A 81 18.79 -6.33 8.02
C ALA A 81 18.81 -4.92 8.63
N THR A 82 17.65 -4.29 8.84
CA THR A 82 17.58 -3.17 9.76
C THR A 82 18.02 -3.69 11.14
N GLY A 83 19.31 -3.51 11.47
CA GLY A 83 19.91 -3.99 12.72
C GLY A 83 20.19 -5.49 12.77
N ALA A 84 21.07 -5.90 13.69
CA ALA A 84 21.10 -7.31 14.12
C ALA A 84 19.68 -7.70 14.55
N ALA A 85 19.16 -8.84 14.08
CA ALA A 85 17.87 -9.33 14.54
C ALA A 85 17.91 -9.36 16.08
N PRO A 86 16.92 -8.77 16.78
CA PRO A 86 16.87 -8.81 18.24
C PRO A 86 17.02 -10.26 18.72
N ASP A 87 17.69 -10.48 19.85
CA ASP A 87 17.74 -11.80 20.46
C ASP A 87 16.30 -12.30 20.63
N ALA A 88 15.97 -13.41 19.99
CA ALA A 88 14.71 -14.14 20.08
C ALA A 88 14.18 -14.24 21.53
N ARG A 89 15.07 -14.40 22.50
CA ARG A 89 14.70 -14.49 23.93
C ARG A 89 14.12 -13.18 24.49
N ALA A 90 14.47 -12.04 23.91
CA ALA A 90 13.91 -10.73 24.26
C ALA A 90 12.56 -10.46 23.57
N CYS A 91 12.16 -11.30 22.60
CA CYS A 91 10.91 -11.18 21.84
C CYS A 91 9.88 -12.27 22.18
N THR A 92 9.95 -12.83 23.39
CA THR A 92 8.99 -13.81 23.89
C THR A 92 7.92 -13.10 24.73
N ASN A 93 6.65 -13.26 24.38
CA ASN A 93 5.54 -12.74 25.18
C ASN A 93 5.24 -13.63 26.40
N SER A 94 4.30 -13.25 27.27
CA SER A 94 3.96 -14.02 28.48
C SER A 94 3.35 -15.40 28.18
N HIS A 95 2.92 -15.63 26.93
CA HIS A 95 2.39 -16.90 26.43
C HIS A 95 3.50 -17.86 25.97
N GLY A 96 4.77 -17.45 26.03
CA GLY A 96 5.91 -18.26 25.57
C GLY A 96 6.08 -18.23 24.04
N GLU A 97 5.41 -17.31 23.34
CA GLU A 97 5.45 -17.17 21.90
C GLU A 97 6.55 -16.18 21.52
N ASN A 98 7.50 -16.63 20.71
CA ASN A 98 8.57 -15.78 20.19
C ASN A 98 8.25 -15.36 18.76
N ILE A 99 7.88 -14.09 18.59
CA ILE A 99 7.20 -13.59 17.39
C ILE A 99 8.11 -12.65 16.59
N ALA A 100 8.29 -12.94 15.30
CA ALA A 100 8.87 -12.04 14.31
C ALA A 100 7.82 -11.49 13.33
N PHE A 101 8.18 -10.43 12.62
CA PHE A 101 7.35 -9.83 11.59
C PHE A 101 8.07 -9.87 10.24
N ILE A 102 7.40 -10.30 9.18
CA ILE A 102 7.90 -10.17 7.80
C ILE A 102 6.96 -9.24 7.04
N VAL A 103 7.51 -8.27 6.32
CA VAL A 103 6.73 -7.37 5.46
C VAL A 103 7.36 -7.29 4.07
N ASP A 104 6.57 -7.01 3.04
CA ASP A 104 7.16 -6.59 1.76
C ASP A 104 7.49 -5.08 1.79
N SER A 105 8.42 -4.65 0.93
CA SER A 105 8.91 -3.27 0.92
C SER A 105 7.87 -2.22 0.53
N CYS A 106 6.77 -2.60 -0.12
CA CYS A 106 5.67 -1.70 -0.44
C CYS A 106 4.67 -1.53 0.72
N CYS A 107 4.90 -2.17 1.87
CA CYS A 107 4.17 -1.86 3.09
C CYS A 107 4.58 -0.51 3.70
N ASP A 108 5.73 0.07 3.33
CA ASP A 108 6.19 1.37 3.87
C ASP A 108 6.07 1.48 5.40
N VAL A 109 6.49 0.44 6.12
CA VAL A 109 6.62 0.48 7.57
C VAL A 109 7.66 1.54 7.94
N VAL A 110 7.27 2.49 8.79
CA VAL A 110 8.12 3.62 9.17
C VAL A 110 9.37 3.14 9.93
N PRO A 111 10.53 3.82 9.76
CA PRO A 111 11.81 3.36 10.31
C PRO A 111 11.81 3.03 11.80
N ALA A 112 11.17 3.86 12.63
CA ALA A 112 11.12 3.68 14.08
C ALA A 112 10.55 2.32 14.51
N TYR A 113 9.61 1.74 13.75
CA TYR A 113 9.07 0.42 14.06
C TYR A 113 10.04 -0.70 13.64
N LYS A 114 10.74 -0.54 12.53
CA LYS A 114 11.75 -1.52 12.08
C LYS A 114 12.97 -1.58 13.00
N GLU A 115 13.29 -0.47 13.67
CA GLU A 115 14.36 -0.40 14.66
C GLU A 115 13.94 -0.99 16.01
N LYS A 116 12.67 -0.84 16.38
CA LYS A 116 12.14 -1.28 17.67
C LYS A 116 11.75 -2.77 17.72
N TYR A 117 11.27 -3.32 16.61
CA TYR A 117 10.69 -4.67 16.54
C TYR A 117 11.51 -5.60 15.62
N PRO A 118 11.40 -6.93 15.77
CA PRO A 118 12.05 -7.91 14.90
C PRO A 118 11.38 -7.97 13.51
N VAL A 119 11.61 -6.94 12.68
CA VAL A 119 11.01 -6.80 11.35
C VAL A 119 11.99 -7.18 10.25
N PHE A 120 11.57 -8.10 9.39
CA PHE A 120 12.29 -8.52 8.20
C PHE A 120 11.56 -7.98 6.97
N VAL A 121 12.18 -7.08 6.23
CA VAL A 121 11.61 -6.51 5.00
C VAL A 121 12.07 -7.33 3.80
N VAL A 122 11.13 -7.73 2.94
CA VAL A 122 11.41 -8.41 1.68
C VAL A 122 11.31 -7.39 0.54
N PRO A 123 12.40 -7.10 -0.17
CA PRO A 123 12.40 -6.10 -1.23
C PRO A 123 11.61 -6.55 -2.46
N MET A 124 10.81 -5.64 -3.02
CA MET A 124 10.38 -5.70 -4.41
C MET A 124 11.55 -5.39 -5.36
N LEU A 125 11.34 -5.64 -6.65
CA LEU A 125 12.33 -5.36 -7.68
C LEU A 125 11.91 -4.17 -8.55
N ILE A 126 12.85 -3.26 -8.81
CA ILE A 126 12.73 -2.15 -9.76
C ILE A 126 13.63 -2.47 -10.94
N ASN A 127 13.06 -2.66 -12.11
CA ASN A 127 13.73 -3.18 -13.29
C ASN A 127 13.78 -2.09 -14.36
N TYR A 128 14.98 -1.62 -14.63
CA TYR A 128 15.31 -0.87 -15.84
C TYR A 128 15.67 -1.85 -16.95
N ARG A 129 15.87 -1.36 -18.17
CA ARG A 129 16.18 -2.21 -19.32
C ARG A 129 17.45 -3.06 -19.12
N GLU A 130 18.47 -2.50 -18.48
CA GLU A 130 19.81 -3.12 -18.38
C GLU A 130 20.17 -3.59 -16.97
N GLU A 131 19.43 -3.15 -15.95
CA GLU A 131 19.75 -3.40 -14.55
C GLU A 131 18.49 -3.53 -13.68
N SER A 132 18.65 -4.13 -12.51
CA SER A 132 17.57 -4.35 -11.56
C SER A 132 18.03 -4.03 -10.15
N PHE A 133 17.16 -3.38 -9.40
CA PHE A 133 17.43 -2.87 -8.06
C PHE A 133 16.46 -3.47 -7.04
N LEU A 134 16.93 -3.57 -5.80
CA LEU A 134 16.14 -3.96 -4.64
C LEU A 134 15.52 -2.71 -4.00
N ASP A 135 14.20 -2.74 -3.87
CA ASP A 135 13.40 -1.65 -3.31
C ASP A 135 13.86 -1.25 -1.90
N ARG A 136 14.15 0.04 -1.71
CA ARG A 136 14.70 0.65 -0.48
C ARG A 136 16.09 0.14 -0.05
N GLU A 137 16.71 -0.79 -0.76
CA GLU A 137 18.03 -1.34 -0.44
C GLU A 137 19.12 -0.77 -1.36
N THR A 138 18.90 -0.85 -2.68
CA THR A 138 19.89 -0.45 -3.67
C THR A 138 19.41 0.68 -4.58
N ILE A 139 18.21 1.21 -4.33
CA ILE A 139 17.66 2.37 -5.04
C ILE A 139 16.71 3.14 -4.12
N SER A 140 16.72 4.46 -4.25
CA SER A 140 15.84 5.40 -3.55
C SER A 140 14.74 5.94 -4.47
N PRO A 141 13.64 6.49 -3.91
CA PRO A 141 12.59 7.12 -4.70
C PRO A 141 13.12 8.28 -5.56
N ALA A 142 14.05 9.06 -5.02
CA ALA A 142 14.63 10.20 -5.72
C ALA A 142 15.48 9.76 -6.92
N GLU A 143 16.26 8.67 -6.80
CA GLU A 143 16.99 8.08 -7.93
C GLU A 143 16.05 7.55 -9.01
N VAL A 144 14.90 6.97 -8.63
CA VAL A 144 13.88 6.55 -9.60
C VAL A 144 13.38 7.75 -10.39
N PHE A 145 12.98 8.83 -9.72
CA PHE A 145 12.49 10.04 -10.38
C PHE A 145 13.54 10.77 -11.22
N ALA A 146 14.81 10.78 -10.79
CA ALA A 146 15.90 11.37 -11.56
C ALA A 146 16.08 10.73 -12.94
N ARG A 147 15.64 9.47 -13.10
CA ARG A 147 15.74 8.71 -14.35
C ARG A 147 14.44 8.65 -15.15
N PHE A 148 13.34 9.25 -14.68
CA PHE A 148 12.03 9.15 -15.33
C PHE A 148 12.00 9.73 -16.75
N ASP A 149 12.82 10.75 -17.04
CA ASP A 149 12.94 11.34 -18.36
C ASP A 149 13.66 10.41 -19.36
N GLU A 150 14.49 9.50 -18.86
CA GLU A 150 15.23 8.51 -19.66
C GLU A 150 14.43 7.21 -19.82
N GLU A 151 13.99 6.65 -18.71
CA GLU A 151 13.24 5.39 -18.65
C GLU A 151 12.34 5.36 -17.41
N ILE A 152 11.05 5.07 -17.62
CA ILE A 152 10.16 4.67 -16.53
C ILE A 152 10.37 3.16 -16.31
N PRO A 153 10.95 2.73 -15.17
CA PRO A 153 11.22 1.31 -14.94
C PRO A 153 9.93 0.53 -14.70
N LYS A 154 10.03 -0.81 -14.66
CA LYS A 154 8.94 -1.70 -14.26
C LYS A 154 9.19 -2.29 -12.89
N THR A 155 8.14 -2.53 -12.12
CA THR A 155 8.29 -3.34 -10.90
C THR A 155 8.00 -4.81 -11.12
N SER A 156 8.64 -5.65 -10.32
CA SER A 156 8.29 -7.06 -10.15
C SER A 156 8.11 -7.36 -8.66
N THR A 157 7.32 -8.40 -8.38
CA THR A 157 7.17 -8.93 -7.02
C THR A 157 8.52 -9.36 -6.46
N PRO A 158 8.65 -9.53 -5.13
CA PRO A 158 9.77 -10.27 -4.57
C PRO A 158 9.91 -11.64 -5.23
N THR A 159 11.14 -12.12 -5.40
CA THR A 159 11.35 -13.50 -5.85
C THR A 159 11.00 -14.46 -4.72
N PRO A 160 10.53 -15.69 -5.01
CA PRO A 160 10.34 -16.71 -3.98
C PRO A 160 11.59 -16.97 -3.15
N ALA A 161 12.79 -16.82 -3.74
CA ALA A 161 14.06 -16.97 -3.05
C ALA A 161 14.28 -15.88 -1.99
N TYR A 162 13.91 -14.62 -2.25
CA TYR A 162 14.01 -13.55 -1.25
C TYR A 162 13.04 -13.75 -0.09
N VAL A 163 11.82 -14.19 -0.40
CA VAL A 163 10.84 -14.53 0.64
C VAL A 163 11.36 -15.69 1.47
N HIS A 164 11.84 -16.77 0.83
CA HIS A 164 12.41 -17.93 1.51
C HIS A 164 13.55 -17.55 2.46
N ARG A 165 14.47 -16.70 1.98
CA ARG A 165 15.58 -16.19 2.78
C ARG A 165 15.12 -15.42 4.02
N ALA A 166 14.02 -14.67 3.94
CA ALA A 166 13.48 -13.97 5.10
C ALA A 166 12.95 -14.96 6.16
N PHE A 167 12.24 -16.02 5.75
CA PHE A 167 11.80 -17.08 6.65
C PHE A 167 12.97 -17.87 7.25
N GLU A 168 14.01 -18.22 6.47
CA GLU A 168 15.22 -18.86 6.98
C GLU A 168 15.91 -18.01 8.06
N ARG A 169 15.97 -16.70 7.85
CA ARG A 169 16.55 -15.77 8.84
C ARG A 169 15.72 -15.69 10.12
N VAL A 170 14.39 -15.74 10.01
CA VAL A 170 13.48 -15.80 11.16
C VAL A 170 13.70 -17.10 11.96
N GLU A 171 13.70 -18.25 11.29
CA GLU A 171 13.91 -19.55 11.93
C GLU A 171 15.31 -19.66 12.56
N ALA A 172 16.35 -19.24 11.83
CA ALA A 172 17.74 -19.28 12.31
C ALA A 172 17.98 -18.35 13.52
N ALA A 173 17.20 -17.26 13.63
CA ALA A 173 17.23 -16.39 14.80
C ALA A 173 16.49 -16.98 16.01
N GLY A 174 15.79 -18.11 15.87
CA GLY A 174 15.13 -18.82 16.96
C GLY A 174 13.68 -18.38 17.24
N PHE A 175 13.07 -17.64 16.31
CA PHE A 175 11.64 -17.33 16.36
C PHE A 175 10.81 -18.59 16.13
N THR A 176 9.65 -18.67 16.79
CA THR A 176 8.73 -19.80 16.68
C THR A 176 7.42 -19.43 15.98
N HIS A 177 7.15 -18.14 15.88
CA HIS A 177 5.93 -17.57 15.32
C HIS A 177 6.29 -16.42 14.39
N VAL A 178 5.54 -16.27 13.30
CA VAL A 178 5.76 -15.19 12.35
C VAL A 178 4.45 -14.61 11.83
N ILE A 179 4.33 -13.29 11.91
CA ILE A 179 3.22 -12.55 11.29
C ILE A 179 3.76 -11.87 10.04
N CYS A 180 3.25 -12.29 8.88
CA CYS A 180 3.57 -11.67 7.61
C CYS A 180 2.47 -10.67 7.23
N VAL A 181 2.86 -9.45 6.85
CA VAL A 181 1.91 -8.44 6.35
C VAL A 181 2.35 -8.02 4.96
N THR A 182 1.48 -8.25 3.97
CA THR A 182 1.76 -7.91 2.57
C THR A 182 0.79 -6.86 2.07
N ILE A 183 1.19 -6.11 1.04
CA ILE A 183 0.26 -5.29 0.27
C ILE A 183 -0.87 -6.13 -0.34
N SER A 184 -1.90 -5.44 -0.82
CA SER A 184 -3.09 -6.02 -1.41
C SER A 184 -2.80 -7.07 -2.48
N SER A 185 -3.40 -8.25 -2.33
CA SER A 185 -3.44 -9.28 -3.37
C SER A 185 -4.14 -8.82 -4.67
N GLY A 186 -5.01 -7.79 -4.59
CA GLY A 186 -5.65 -7.17 -5.75
C GLY A 186 -4.71 -6.32 -6.62
N LEU A 187 -3.53 -5.96 -6.10
CA LEU A 187 -2.54 -5.11 -6.78
C LEU A 187 -1.24 -5.84 -7.12
N SER A 188 -0.95 -6.94 -6.41
CA SER A 188 0.28 -7.70 -6.55
C SER A 188 0.11 -9.16 -6.16
N SER A 189 0.80 -10.06 -6.86
CA SER A 189 0.89 -11.47 -6.47
C SER A 189 1.84 -11.73 -5.29
N THR A 190 2.41 -10.69 -4.67
CA THR A 190 3.29 -10.79 -3.49
C THR A 190 2.67 -11.64 -2.38
N HIS A 191 1.38 -11.44 -2.09
CA HIS A 191 0.68 -12.19 -1.06
C HIS A 191 0.73 -13.72 -1.30
N ALA A 192 0.40 -14.15 -2.53
CA ALA A 192 0.41 -15.56 -2.90
C ALA A 192 1.82 -16.20 -2.84
N ILE A 193 2.88 -15.42 -3.08
CA ILE A 193 4.26 -15.87 -2.94
C ILE A 193 4.58 -16.13 -1.48
N PHE A 194 4.17 -15.23 -0.57
CA PHE A 194 4.36 -15.41 0.87
C PHE A 194 3.61 -16.64 1.40
N GLU A 195 2.33 -16.80 1.01
CA GLU A 195 1.55 -18.00 1.35
C GLU A 195 2.27 -19.27 0.88
N THR A 196 2.67 -19.34 -0.39
CA THR A 196 3.34 -20.52 -0.96
C THR A 196 4.66 -20.83 -0.26
N VAL A 197 5.51 -19.84 -0.03
CA VAL A 197 6.84 -20.03 0.57
C VAL A 197 6.74 -20.45 2.03
N SER A 198 5.78 -19.90 2.79
CA SER A 198 5.58 -20.24 4.21
C SER A 198 5.33 -21.73 4.45
N LEU A 199 4.77 -22.45 3.47
CA LEU A 199 4.54 -23.90 3.55
C LEU A 199 5.83 -24.72 3.71
N ASN A 200 7.00 -24.14 3.37
CA ASN A 200 8.29 -24.80 3.52
C ASN A 200 8.88 -24.69 4.93
N PHE A 201 8.24 -23.97 5.85
CA PHE A 201 8.72 -23.71 7.21
C PHE A 201 7.77 -24.29 8.26
N PRO A 202 7.62 -25.63 8.35
CA PRO A 202 6.64 -26.28 9.22
C PRO A 202 6.92 -26.12 10.72
N HIS A 203 8.10 -25.63 11.09
CA HIS A 203 8.47 -25.34 12.47
C HIS A 203 8.10 -23.92 12.92
N LEU A 204 7.67 -23.06 11.98
CA LEU A 204 7.14 -21.73 12.27
C LEU A 204 5.62 -21.74 12.23
N THR A 205 4.99 -21.24 13.29
CA THR A 205 3.56 -20.90 13.25
C THR A 205 3.40 -19.60 12.46
N CYS A 206 2.89 -19.69 11.23
CA CYS A 206 2.81 -18.56 10.30
C CYS A 206 1.39 -18.01 10.18
N GLU A 207 1.25 -16.68 10.23
CA GLU A 207 0.02 -15.97 9.88
C GLU A 207 0.32 -14.97 8.76
N ILE A 208 -0.24 -15.18 7.56
CA ILE A 208 -0.08 -14.26 6.43
C ILE A 208 -1.33 -13.38 6.33
N ILE A 209 -1.13 -12.06 6.29
CA ILE A 209 -2.18 -11.05 6.29
C ILE A 209 -2.13 -10.29 4.96
N ASP A 210 -3.17 -10.50 4.14
CA ASP A 210 -3.51 -9.62 3.04
C ASP A 210 -4.20 -8.38 3.59
N THR A 211 -3.60 -7.21 3.38
CA THR A 211 -4.14 -5.95 3.92
C THR A 211 -5.31 -5.41 3.11
N LEU A 212 -5.47 -5.86 1.85
CA LEU A 212 -6.28 -5.18 0.84
C LEU A 212 -5.99 -3.67 0.73
N ASN A 213 -4.79 -3.26 1.14
CA ASN A 213 -4.32 -1.90 1.17
C ASN A 213 -2.91 -1.82 0.54
N ILE A 214 -2.27 -0.66 0.52
CA ILE A 214 -0.94 -0.48 -0.07
C ILE A 214 -0.19 0.65 0.62
N GLY A 215 1.14 0.68 0.45
CA GLY A 215 1.99 1.69 1.08
C GLY A 215 1.77 1.72 2.58
N VAL A 216 1.79 2.92 3.12
CA VAL A 216 1.59 3.18 4.56
C VAL A 216 0.29 2.58 5.10
N GLY A 217 -0.76 2.39 4.29
CA GLY A 217 -1.97 1.70 4.74
C GLY A 217 -1.74 0.22 5.10
N SER A 218 -0.88 -0.46 4.35
CA SER A 218 -0.39 -1.80 4.72
C SER A 218 0.57 -1.73 5.90
N GLY A 219 1.46 -0.74 5.91
CA GLY A 219 2.41 -0.51 7.00
C GLY A 219 1.73 -0.31 8.34
N MET A 220 0.63 0.45 8.39
CA MET A 220 -0.15 0.64 9.61
C MET A 220 -0.77 -0.65 10.14
N THR A 221 -1.05 -1.63 9.28
CA THR A 221 -1.47 -2.97 9.72
C THR A 221 -0.32 -3.71 10.41
N ALA A 222 0.88 -3.66 9.82
CA ALA A 222 2.08 -4.26 10.40
C ALA A 222 2.46 -3.59 11.74
N MET A 223 2.47 -2.26 11.78
CA MET A 223 2.72 -1.48 13.00
C MET A 223 1.72 -1.84 14.10
N ARG A 224 0.44 -2.00 13.76
CA ARG A 224 -0.58 -2.42 14.72
C ARG A 224 -0.33 -3.83 15.27
N ALA A 225 0.11 -4.77 14.44
CA ALA A 225 0.48 -6.11 14.90
C ALA A 225 1.65 -6.08 15.89
N MET A 226 2.64 -5.23 15.64
CA MET A 226 3.79 -5.02 16.54
C MET A 226 3.39 -4.40 17.89
N GLU A 227 2.49 -3.41 17.87
CA GLU A 227 1.95 -2.82 19.11
C GLU A 227 1.14 -3.83 19.93
N LEU A 228 0.35 -4.70 19.27
CA LEU A 228 -0.42 -5.73 19.95
C LEU A 228 0.50 -6.77 20.59
N PHE A 229 1.62 -7.08 19.95
CA PHE A 229 2.68 -7.90 20.54
C PHE A 229 3.28 -7.24 21.79
N GLU A 230 3.61 -5.94 21.73
CA GLU A 230 4.08 -5.19 22.90
C GLU A 230 3.04 -5.14 24.04
N GLN A 231 1.75 -5.19 23.68
CA GLN A 231 0.61 -5.28 24.61
C GLN A 231 0.37 -6.70 25.15
N ASP A 232 1.30 -7.64 24.91
CA ASP A 232 1.26 -9.01 25.43
C ASP A 232 0.02 -9.83 24.97
N VAL A 233 -0.50 -9.49 23.78
CA VAL A 233 -1.60 -10.21 23.16
C VAL A 233 -1.08 -11.53 22.57
N ALA A 234 -1.83 -12.62 22.74
CA ALA A 234 -1.49 -13.92 22.17
C ALA A 234 -1.46 -13.88 20.62
N PHE A 235 -0.57 -14.65 20.01
CA PHE A 235 -0.28 -14.65 18.58
C PHE A 235 -1.54 -14.72 17.69
N ALA A 236 -2.42 -15.69 17.94
CA ALA A 236 -3.65 -15.87 17.16
C ALA A 236 -4.60 -14.65 17.26
N ASP A 237 -4.60 -14.00 18.42
CA ASP A 237 -5.38 -12.79 18.68
C ASP A 237 -4.77 -11.57 18.00
N ILE A 238 -3.43 -11.47 17.93
CA ILE A 238 -2.74 -10.42 17.15
C ILE A 238 -3.16 -10.53 15.69
N ALA A 239 -3.03 -11.71 15.06
CA ALA A 239 -3.35 -11.89 13.65
C ALA A 239 -4.82 -11.58 13.35
N ARG A 240 -5.75 -12.01 14.20
CA ARG A 240 -7.18 -11.69 14.06
C ARG A 240 -7.46 -10.19 14.15
N ARG A 241 -6.87 -9.49 15.12
CA ARG A 241 -7.06 -8.04 15.31
C ARG A 241 -6.40 -7.25 14.20
N ALA A 242 -5.20 -7.65 13.76
CA ALA A 242 -4.52 -7.01 12.63
C ALA A 242 -5.34 -7.10 11.34
N ARG A 243 -5.93 -8.26 11.01
CA ARG A 243 -6.87 -8.39 9.87
C ARG A 243 -8.09 -7.48 10.00
N ARG A 244 -8.65 -7.37 11.20
CA ARG A 244 -9.80 -6.49 11.46
C ARG A 244 -9.44 -5.02 11.24
N VAL A 245 -8.30 -4.59 11.79
CA VAL A 245 -7.81 -3.22 11.63
C VAL A 245 -7.44 -2.93 10.17
N ALA A 246 -6.89 -3.90 9.43
CA ALA A 246 -6.64 -3.75 7.99
C ALA A 246 -7.94 -3.41 7.23
N ALA A 247 -9.02 -4.14 7.49
CA ALA A 247 -10.34 -3.88 6.90
C ALA A 247 -10.95 -2.53 7.30
N GLN A 248 -10.49 -1.94 8.41
CA GLN A 248 -10.91 -0.64 8.91
C GLN A 248 -9.95 0.51 8.52
N THR A 249 -8.83 0.18 7.89
CA THR A 249 -7.82 1.14 7.44
C THR A 249 -8.17 1.64 6.05
N ARG A 250 -8.35 2.95 5.91
CA ARG A 250 -8.73 3.60 4.66
C ARG A 250 -7.57 4.43 4.13
N ILE A 251 -7.17 4.19 2.89
CA ILE A 251 -6.12 4.96 2.21
C ILE A 251 -6.74 5.91 1.19
N PHE A 252 -6.28 7.14 1.16
CA PHE A 252 -6.70 8.17 0.21
C PHE A 252 -5.46 8.69 -0.50
N ILE A 253 -5.49 8.67 -1.82
CA ILE A 253 -4.31 8.93 -2.64
C ILE A 253 -4.66 9.99 -3.68
N LEU A 254 -3.81 11.01 -3.77
CA LEU A 254 -3.85 12.07 -4.75
C LEU A 254 -2.59 11.97 -5.64
N PRO A 255 -2.63 11.18 -6.72
CA PRO A 255 -1.61 11.26 -7.76
C PRO A 255 -1.81 12.53 -8.61
N ASP A 256 -0.75 13.00 -9.27
CA ASP A 256 -0.90 14.07 -10.28
C ASP A 256 -1.58 13.56 -11.56
N THR A 257 -1.41 12.28 -11.90
CA THR A 257 -2.03 11.62 -13.05
C THR A 257 -2.23 10.12 -12.80
N LEU A 258 -3.23 9.50 -13.44
CA LEU A 258 -3.41 8.04 -13.44
C LEU A 258 -2.57 7.31 -14.49
N GLU A 259 -1.81 8.05 -15.31
CA GLU A 259 -1.06 7.49 -16.43
C GLU A 259 -0.10 6.38 -16.00
N TYR A 260 0.64 6.58 -14.92
CA TYR A 260 1.59 5.60 -14.40
C TYR A 260 0.90 4.33 -13.90
N LEU A 261 -0.22 4.46 -13.18
CA LEU A 261 -1.02 3.32 -12.73
C LEU A 261 -1.58 2.53 -13.92
N TYR A 262 -2.00 3.21 -14.98
CA TYR A 262 -2.54 2.59 -16.19
C TYR A 262 -1.44 1.87 -16.97
N LYS A 263 -0.32 2.54 -17.23
CA LYS A 263 0.84 1.95 -17.92
C LYS A 263 1.44 0.78 -17.13
N GLY A 264 1.44 0.88 -15.80
CA GLY A 264 1.86 -0.18 -14.88
C GLY A 264 0.87 -1.33 -14.75
N GLY A 265 -0.31 -1.25 -15.35
CA GLY A 265 -1.32 -2.31 -15.37
C GLY A 265 -2.12 -2.48 -14.08
N ARG A 266 -2.01 -1.55 -13.12
CA ARG A 266 -2.73 -1.61 -11.83
C ARG A 266 -4.14 -1.04 -11.91
N ILE A 267 -4.46 -0.32 -12.98
CA ILE A 267 -5.84 0.10 -13.30
C ILE A 267 -6.19 -0.25 -14.75
N GLY A 268 -7.48 -0.57 -14.97
CA GLY A 268 -8.02 -0.78 -16.30
C GLY A 268 -8.35 0.52 -17.03
N LYS A 269 -8.62 0.42 -18.34
CA LYS A 269 -8.98 1.57 -19.20
C LYS A 269 -10.20 2.34 -18.68
N ALA A 270 -11.18 1.65 -18.10
CA ALA A 270 -12.38 2.27 -17.52
C ALA A 270 -12.01 3.24 -16.39
N VAL A 271 -11.21 2.78 -15.41
CA VAL A 271 -10.73 3.61 -14.29
C VAL A 271 -9.85 4.76 -14.78
N TYR A 272 -8.94 4.49 -15.72
CA TYR A 272 -8.08 5.52 -16.31
C TYR A 272 -8.88 6.65 -16.97
N SER A 273 -9.92 6.31 -17.73
CA SER A 273 -10.75 7.28 -18.47
C SER A 273 -11.54 8.21 -17.55
N LEU A 274 -11.80 7.81 -16.30
CA LEU A 274 -12.46 8.67 -15.31
C LEU A 274 -11.57 9.80 -14.78
N GLY A 275 -10.24 9.67 -14.93
CA GLY A 275 -9.25 10.63 -14.43
C GLY A 275 -8.47 11.39 -15.51
N SER A 276 -8.63 11.07 -16.80
CA SER A 276 -7.76 11.54 -17.88
C SER A 276 -8.09 12.93 -18.46
N ALA A 277 -8.88 13.75 -17.75
CA ALA A 277 -9.26 15.08 -18.22
C ALA A 277 -8.19 16.14 -17.85
N LEU A 278 -7.92 17.08 -18.77
CA LEU A 278 -6.90 18.11 -18.60
C LEU A 278 -7.10 18.92 -17.31
N ASN A 279 -6.03 19.09 -16.52
CA ASN A 279 -5.99 19.82 -15.24
C ASN A 279 -6.89 19.28 -14.12
N LEU A 280 -7.45 18.09 -14.29
CA LEU A 280 -8.24 17.39 -13.30
C LEU A 280 -7.38 16.34 -12.62
N ARG A 281 -7.22 16.43 -11.29
CA ARG A 281 -6.50 15.43 -10.52
C ARG A 281 -7.49 14.44 -9.91
N PRO A 282 -7.34 13.14 -10.18
CA PRO A 282 -8.17 12.11 -9.59
C PRO A 282 -7.74 11.85 -8.15
N LEU A 283 -8.70 11.46 -7.31
CA LEU A 283 -8.46 10.91 -5.98
C LEU A 283 -8.86 9.45 -6.00
N ILE A 284 -7.98 8.58 -5.50
CA ILE A 284 -8.17 7.14 -5.52
C ILE A 284 -8.03 6.53 -4.13
N THR A 285 -8.50 5.28 -4.00
CA THR A 285 -8.39 4.44 -2.80
C THR A 285 -8.22 2.98 -3.19
N CYS A 286 -7.93 2.11 -2.23
CA CYS A 286 -8.09 0.67 -2.35
C CYS A 286 -9.52 0.27 -1.96
N THR A 287 -10.17 -0.55 -2.79
CA THR A 287 -11.52 -1.06 -2.51
C THR A 287 -11.49 -2.02 -1.31
N PRO A 288 -12.47 -1.96 -0.38
CA PRO A 288 -12.50 -2.87 0.76
C PRO A 288 -12.68 -4.36 0.41
N ASN A 289 -13.26 -4.67 -0.76
CA ASN A 289 -13.66 -6.03 -1.12
C ASN A 289 -12.57 -6.81 -1.87
N ASP A 290 -11.87 -6.15 -2.78
CA ASP A 290 -10.86 -6.80 -3.64
C ASP A 290 -9.51 -6.07 -3.64
N GLY A 291 -9.36 -4.99 -2.84
CA GLY A 291 -8.11 -4.26 -2.67
C GLY A 291 -7.57 -3.59 -3.92
N THR A 292 -8.38 -3.51 -4.99
CA THR A 292 -8.02 -2.85 -6.25
C THR A 292 -8.20 -1.33 -6.16
N TYR A 293 -7.62 -0.58 -7.10
CA TYR A 293 -7.81 0.87 -7.12
C TYR A 293 -9.20 1.29 -7.63
N ALA A 294 -9.81 2.24 -6.93
CA ALA A 294 -11.03 2.92 -7.36
C ALA A 294 -10.89 4.44 -7.30
N VAL A 295 -11.49 5.15 -8.26
CA VAL A 295 -11.60 6.62 -8.25
C VAL A 295 -12.76 7.01 -7.34
N ILE A 296 -12.47 7.83 -6.33
CA ILE A 296 -13.41 8.28 -5.31
C ILE A 296 -13.70 9.79 -5.39
N GLY A 297 -12.99 10.50 -6.25
CA GLY A 297 -13.18 11.92 -6.44
C GLY A 297 -12.29 12.48 -7.53
N LYS A 298 -12.55 13.73 -7.87
CA LYS A 298 -11.76 14.51 -8.82
C LYS A 298 -11.85 15.98 -8.46
N ALA A 299 -10.75 16.71 -8.61
CA ALA A 299 -10.72 18.14 -8.35
C ALA A 299 -9.80 18.85 -9.35
N ARG A 300 -10.16 20.09 -9.70
CA ARG A 300 -9.40 20.90 -10.65
C ARG A 300 -8.38 21.77 -9.92
N GLY A 301 -7.11 21.62 -10.27
CA GLY A 301 -5.98 22.34 -9.66
C GLY A 301 -5.50 21.74 -8.33
N ARG A 302 -4.19 21.87 -8.06
CA ARG A 302 -3.48 21.20 -6.96
C ARG A 302 -4.06 21.52 -5.58
N LYS A 303 -4.17 22.81 -5.24
CA LYS A 303 -4.70 23.27 -3.93
C LYS A 303 -6.10 22.73 -3.61
N LYS A 304 -7.02 22.75 -4.59
CA LYS A 304 -8.38 22.20 -4.41
C LYS A 304 -8.37 20.68 -4.26
N SER A 305 -7.44 20.01 -4.92
CA SER A 305 -7.31 18.55 -4.85
C SER A 305 -6.76 18.11 -3.51
N ILE A 306 -5.80 18.83 -2.92
CA ILE A 306 -5.31 18.59 -1.56
C ILE A 306 -6.43 18.82 -0.53
N ALA A 307 -7.19 19.91 -0.66
CA ALA A 307 -8.35 20.14 0.21
C ALA A 307 -9.37 19.00 0.10
N LYS A 308 -9.62 18.49 -1.12
CA LYS A 308 -10.51 17.34 -1.34
C LYS A 308 -9.94 16.04 -0.76
N LEU A 309 -8.62 15.85 -0.80
CA LEU A 309 -7.94 14.70 -0.18
C LEU A 309 -8.20 14.67 1.32
N VAL A 310 -8.02 15.82 1.99
CA VAL A 310 -8.32 15.98 3.42
C VAL A 310 -9.79 15.72 3.71
N GLU A 311 -10.72 16.30 2.92
CA GLU A 311 -12.16 16.08 3.08
C GLU A 311 -12.55 14.60 3.00
N LEU A 312 -11.99 13.86 2.04
CA LEU A 312 -12.24 12.43 1.89
C LEU A 312 -11.64 11.62 3.04
N ALA A 313 -10.43 11.98 3.49
CA ALA A 313 -9.80 11.35 4.64
C ALA A 313 -10.61 11.57 5.93
N GLN A 314 -11.15 12.78 6.16
CA GLN A 314 -12.05 13.05 7.29
C GLN A 314 -13.31 12.18 7.25
N LYS A 315 -13.89 11.96 6.06
CA LYS A 315 -15.01 11.01 5.87
C LYS A 315 -14.60 9.54 6.08
N GLY A 316 -13.30 9.26 6.08
CA GLY A 316 -12.70 7.98 6.41
C GLY A 316 -12.74 7.61 7.90
N VAL A 317 -13.00 8.58 8.78
CA VAL A 317 -13.04 8.36 10.23
C VAL A 317 -14.38 7.77 10.65
N ASP A 318 -14.35 6.63 11.35
CA ASP A 318 -15.52 5.93 11.89
C ASP A 318 -15.83 6.39 13.32
N ALA A 319 -16.20 7.65 13.50
CA ALA A 319 -16.55 8.19 14.81
C ALA A 319 -17.74 7.41 15.45
N PRO A 320 -17.73 7.19 16.79
CA PRO A 320 -16.79 7.71 17.79
C PRO A 320 -15.55 6.83 18.03
N ARG A 321 -15.20 5.91 17.11
CA ARG A 321 -14.02 5.05 17.31
C ARG A 321 -12.75 5.87 17.38
N ARG A 322 -11.79 5.38 18.19
CA ARG A 322 -10.42 5.89 18.18
C ARG A 322 -9.81 5.67 16.80
N TYR A 323 -9.04 6.64 16.33
CA TYR A 323 -8.33 6.54 15.07
C TYR A 323 -6.96 7.21 15.17
N ARG A 324 -6.11 6.89 14.21
CA ARG A 324 -4.85 7.60 13.96
C ARG A 324 -4.68 7.82 12.47
N VAL A 325 -3.83 8.79 12.13
CA VAL A 325 -3.62 9.23 10.75
C VAL A 325 -2.15 9.09 10.40
N ALA A 326 -1.86 8.64 9.18
CA ALA A 326 -0.53 8.71 8.61
C ALA A 326 -0.56 9.48 7.28
N MET A 327 0.50 10.21 6.98
CA MET A 327 0.62 10.98 5.74
C MET A 327 1.95 10.68 5.06
N ALA A 328 1.93 10.57 3.73
CA ALA A 328 3.10 10.25 2.92
C ALA A 328 3.10 10.99 1.58
N GLU A 329 4.26 11.00 0.93
CA GLU A 329 4.48 11.73 -0.32
C GLU A 329 5.32 10.94 -1.33
N GLY A 330 5.20 11.30 -2.60
CA GLY A 330 6.09 10.85 -3.66
C GLY A 330 6.61 12.05 -4.43
N ILE A 331 7.69 12.65 -3.94
CA ILE A 331 8.31 13.93 -4.35
C ILE A 331 7.45 15.20 -4.17
N ALA A 332 6.72 15.27 -3.06
CA ALA A 332 5.86 16.38 -2.66
C ALA A 332 6.10 16.81 -1.19
N ARG A 333 7.36 16.80 -0.73
CA ARG A 333 7.70 17.00 0.69
C ARG A 333 7.17 18.31 1.27
N GLU A 334 7.28 19.42 0.55
CA GLU A 334 6.76 20.72 1.03
C GLU A 334 5.25 20.69 1.27
N GLU A 335 4.50 19.99 0.42
CA GLU A 335 3.04 19.86 0.56
C GLU A 335 2.67 18.90 1.70
N LEU A 336 3.48 17.86 1.93
CA LEU A 336 3.35 16.97 3.09
C LEU A 336 3.60 17.73 4.39
N ASP A 337 4.67 18.54 4.46
CA ASP A 337 4.98 19.36 5.64
C ASP A 337 3.84 20.34 5.95
N ALA A 338 3.24 20.94 4.91
CA ALA A 338 2.08 21.81 5.07
C ALA A 338 0.83 21.06 5.58
N LEU A 339 0.62 19.81 5.16
CA LEU A 339 -0.46 18.96 5.67
C LEU A 339 -0.21 18.57 7.14
N LEU A 340 1.01 18.14 7.48
CA LEU A 340 1.40 17.76 8.84
C LEU A 340 1.26 18.93 9.82
N ALA A 341 1.69 20.13 9.43
CA ALA A 341 1.54 21.33 10.25
C ALA A 341 0.08 21.68 10.60
N ARG A 342 -0.88 21.19 9.82
CA ARG A 342 -2.32 21.40 10.01
C ARG A 342 -3.07 20.12 10.40
N ALA A 343 -2.37 19.02 10.66
CA ALA A 343 -2.99 17.73 10.91
C ALA A 343 -3.94 17.77 12.11
N GLN A 344 -3.58 18.49 13.19
CA GLN A 344 -4.45 18.66 14.36
C GLN A 344 -5.72 19.48 14.08
N GLU A 345 -5.68 20.41 13.12
CA GLU A 345 -6.88 21.14 12.66
C GLU A 345 -7.80 20.21 11.87
N TYR A 346 -7.22 19.37 11.02
CA TYR A 346 -7.97 18.45 10.16
C TYR A 346 -8.51 17.22 10.91
N PHE A 347 -7.77 16.75 11.92
CA PHE A 347 -8.03 15.52 12.67
C PHE A 347 -7.89 15.77 14.18
N PRO A 348 -8.78 16.57 14.78
CA PRO A 348 -8.63 17.03 16.17
C PRO A 348 -8.66 15.90 17.20
N ASP A 349 -9.36 14.81 16.90
CA ASP A 349 -9.52 13.65 17.79
C ASP A 349 -8.58 12.48 17.45
N ALA A 350 -7.62 12.69 16.54
CA ALA A 350 -6.64 11.65 16.21
C ALA A 350 -5.77 11.34 17.42
N THR A 351 -5.61 10.05 17.70
CA THR A 351 -4.76 9.58 18.81
C THR A 351 -3.26 9.69 18.49
N GLU A 352 -2.93 9.74 17.21
CA GLU A 352 -1.57 9.85 16.69
C GLU A 352 -1.62 10.39 15.25
N VAL A 353 -0.65 11.22 14.89
CA VAL A 353 -0.37 11.66 13.51
C VAL A 353 1.05 11.22 13.15
N ILE A 354 1.18 10.39 12.12
CA ILE A 354 2.44 9.80 11.68
C ILE A 354 2.90 10.48 10.39
N ASP A 355 4.10 11.04 10.40
CA ASP A 355 4.84 11.35 9.18
C ASP A 355 5.50 10.08 8.67
N ALA A 356 4.97 9.52 7.59
CA ALA A 356 5.51 8.31 6.97
C ALA A 356 6.55 8.61 5.88
N GLY A 357 6.78 9.89 5.56
CA GLY A 357 7.78 10.33 4.60
C GLY A 357 7.51 9.88 3.17
N SER A 358 8.59 9.62 2.44
CA SER A 358 8.52 9.23 1.03
C SER A 358 8.10 7.77 0.83
N LEU A 359 7.22 7.53 -0.14
CA LEU A 359 6.84 6.18 -0.59
C LEU A 359 8.04 5.38 -1.08
N SER A 360 7.93 4.04 -1.10
CA SER A 360 9.01 3.20 -1.65
C SER A 360 9.27 3.45 -3.14
N PRO A 361 10.51 3.23 -3.63
CA PRO A 361 10.83 3.22 -5.06
C PRO A 361 9.83 2.41 -5.90
N ALA A 362 9.46 1.21 -5.47
CA ALA A 362 8.50 0.38 -6.19
C ALA A 362 7.10 1.01 -6.30
N LEU A 363 6.64 1.76 -5.31
CA LEU A 363 5.36 2.46 -5.39
C LEU A 363 5.42 3.68 -6.30
N VAL A 364 6.49 4.47 -6.23
CA VAL A 364 6.60 5.70 -7.02
C VAL A 364 6.65 5.47 -8.53
N VAL A 365 7.13 4.30 -8.97
CA VAL A 365 7.05 3.84 -10.37
C VAL A 365 5.61 3.88 -10.90
N HIS A 366 4.64 3.46 -10.07
CA HIS A 366 3.24 3.35 -10.47
C HIS A 366 2.43 4.59 -10.16
N THR A 367 2.84 5.42 -9.21
CA THR A 367 2.08 6.61 -8.82
C THR A 367 2.52 7.86 -9.54
N GLY A 368 3.74 7.87 -10.05
CA GLY A 368 4.37 9.07 -10.60
C GLY A 368 4.76 10.07 -9.51
N PRO A 369 5.37 11.20 -9.94
CA PRO A 369 5.77 12.26 -9.03
C PRO A 369 4.56 13.07 -8.52
N GLY A 370 4.79 13.82 -7.45
CA GLY A 370 3.81 14.71 -6.85
C GLY A 370 2.67 14.00 -6.13
N LEU A 371 2.83 12.73 -5.73
CA LEU A 371 1.78 12.05 -4.97
C LEU A 371 1.69 12.60 -3.55
N LEU A 372 0.46 12.73 -3.04
CA LEU A 372 0.17 12.83 -1.60
C LEU A 372 -0.79 11.72 -1.17
N GLY A 373 -0.53 11.13 -0.01
CA GLY A 373 -1.34 10.10 0.60
C GLY A 373 -1.75 10.45 2.03
N ILE A 374 -2.99 10.15 2.39
CA ILE A 374 -3.47 10.18 3.78
C ILE A 374 -4.10 8.82 4.07
N VAL A 375 -3.69 8.22 5.18
CA VAL A 375 -4.26 6.97 5.69
C VAL A 375 -4.97 7.27 6.99
N VAL A 376 -6.21 6.79 7.12
CA VAL A 376 -6.95 6.78 8.37
C VAL A 376 -7.06 5.33 8.84
N GLN A 377 -6.45 5.01 9.97
CA GLN A 377 -6.62 3.72 10.62
C GLN A 377 -7.60 3.89 11.78
N ASN A 378 -8.82 3.38 11.59
CA ASN A 378 -9.76 3.23 12.68
C ASN A 378 -9.30 2.04 13.53
N LEU A 379 -9.16 2.26 14.83
CA LEU A 379 -8.65 1.28 15.78
C LEU A 379 -9.82 0.50 16.39
N ASP A 380 -9.60 -0.79 16.65
CA ASP A 380 -10.53 -1.61 17.41
C ASP A 380 -10.75 -1.02 18.82
N GLU A 381 -11.99 -1.09 19.31
CA GLU A 381 -12.29 -0.83 20.71
C GLU A 381 -11.55 -1.86 21.58
N GLN A 382 -10.85 -1.38 22.61
CA GLN A 382 -10.30 -2.25 23.64
C GLN A 382 -11.47 -3.00 24.30
N PRO A 383 -11.48 -4.34 24.38
CA PRO A 383 -12.43 -5.02 25.25
C PRO A 383 -12.20 -4.55 26.69
N GLY A 384 -13.16 -3.85 27.29
CA GLY A 384 -13.11 -3.44 28.70
C GLY A 384 -12.94 -1.94 28.99
N LEU A 385 -13.19 -1.05 28.03
CA LEU A 385 -13.49 0.35 28.30
C LEU A 385 -14.97 0.65 28.10
#